data_AF-A0A956D6A7-F1
#
_entry.id   AF-A0A956D6A7-F1
#
_cell.length_a   1.000
_cell.length_b   1.000
_cell.length_c   1.000
_cell.angle_alpha   90.00
_cell.angle_beta   90.00
_cell.angle_gamma   90.00
#
_symmetry.space_group_name_H-M   'P 1'
#
loop_
_entity.id
_entity.type
_entity.pdbx_description
1 polymer ?
#
loop_
_entity_poly.entity_id
_entity_poly.type
_entity_poly.pdbx_seq_one_letter_code
_entity_poly.pdbx_strand_id
1 'polypeptide(L)'
;MLLHRLYRYVEPPDLALAARRRSGMGIASRADAVAAFRELGGRREPLVCTYVVDGLGGLRVADRSSEHVDCASGGPVLCAGELTLGPEGEVLEASNLSTGFCPEPTVWPAFAAAIEELDAAMPTWSHAFDFRRCDCGARVVLKDDPSCPECDRTLPERWTFERALVRRGFVALGDVDWVVDVIEEAAERDEDRVRVVADSPSEDPGLLIALADGAGGTPGGRATAETLVDRFATERPRDVPAMQRLLAACEVPGRASIVVARLRANGTLLGLSAGDCRADARAGAWHSLTEGQPHARAGDGVPGRPFALAGVDAAFVASDGLWKALGSFSLERSLDVASPDLP
;
A
#
# COMPACT_ATOMS: atom_id res chain seq x y z
N MET A 1 7.27 -7.27 7.54
CA MET A 1 6.54 -6.92 6.30
C MET A 1 6.95 -5.53 5.87
N LEU A 2 7.35 -5.37 4.61
CA LEU A 2 7.58 -4.06 4.01
C LEU A 2 6.30 -3.58 3.34
N LEU A 3 6.02 -2.28 3.46
CA LEU A 3 4.93 -1.60 2.76
C LEU A 3 5.53 -0.76 1.65
N HIS A 4 5.09 -0.98 0.42
CA HIS A 4 5.54 -0.28 -0.78
C HIS A 4 4.45 0.69 -1.25
N ARG A 5 4.83 1.86 -1.75
CA ARG A 5 3.86 2.78 -2.34
C ARG A 5 3.26 2.15 -3.60
N LEU A 6 1.94 2.21 -3.73
CA LEU A 6 1.21 1.78 -4.90
C LEU A 6 0.91 3.01 -5.75
N TYR A 7 1.36 3.01 -7.01
CA TYR A 7 1.22 4.14 -7.94
C TYR A 7 0.12 3.84 -8.93
N ARG A 8 -0.85 4.76 -9.04
CA ARG A 8 -1.85 4.69 -10.11
C ARG A 8 -1.38 5.42 -11.34
N TYR A 9 -2.04 5.10 -12.44
CA TYR A 9 -1.87 5.82 -13.68
C TYR A 9 -2.38 7.27 -13.51
N VAL A 10 -1.55 8.25 -13.82
CA VAL A 10 -1.79 9.68 -13.53
C VAL A 10 -2.31 10.48 -14.73
N GLU A 11 -2.47 9.80 -15.85
CA GLU A 11 -2.95 10.29 -17.14
C GLU A 11 -4.45 9.98 -17.29
N PRO A 12 -5.11 10.38 -18.40
CA PRO A 12 -6.55 10.17 -18.58
C PRO A 12 -7.00 8.71 -18.35
N PRO A 13 -8.06 8.49 -17.55
CA PRO A 13 -8.46 7.16 -17.09
C PRO A 13 -8.96 6.24 -18.21
N ASP A 14 -9.38 6.79 -19.34
CA ASP A 14 -9.79 6.04 -20.54
C ASP A 14 -8.62 5.24 -21.15
N LEU A 15 -7.39 5.74 -21.05
CA LEU A 15 -6.21 5.00 -21.49
C LEU A 15 -5.94 3.80 -20.59
N ALA A 16 -6.06 3.95 -19.27
CA ALA A 16 -5.96 2.83 -18.33
C ALA A 16 -7.06 1.78 -18.56
N LEU A 17 -8.28 2.22 -18.86
CA LEU A 17 -9.37 1.30 -19.18
C LEU A 17 -9.11 0.53 -20.49
N ALA A 18 -8.61 1.21 -21.53
CA ALA A 18 -8.27 0.58 -22.80
C ALA A 18 -7.11 -0.42 -22.66
N ALA A 19 -6.14 -0.11 -21.78
CA ALA A 19 -4.98 -0.94 -21.48
C ALA A 19 -5.33 -2.31 -20.90
N ARG A 20 -6.51 -2.50 -20.29
CA ARG A 20 -6.95 -3.78 -19.70
C ARG A 20 -7.01 -4.96 -20.67
N ARG A 21 -6.96 -4.70 -21.98
CA ARG A 21 -6.94 -5.74 -23.03
C ARG A 21 -5.53 -6.12 -23.47
N ARG A 22 -4.51 -5.45 -22.93
CA ARG A 22 -3.09 -5.66 -23.21
C ARG A 22 -2.40 -6.01 -21.90
N SER A 23 -1.30 -6.74 -21.98
CA SER A 23 -0.51 -7.11 -20.80
C SER A 23 0.93 -7.32 -21.22
N GLY A 24 1.87 -6.90 -20.36
CA GLY A 24 3.26 -7.30 -20.51
C GLY A 24 3.44 -8.80 -20.27
N MET A 25 4.54 -9.34 -20.77
CA MET A 25 4.98 -10.70 -20.47
C MET A 25 5.39 -10.78 -19.00
N GLY A 26 4.80 -11.71 -18.26
CA GLY A 26 5.19 -11.98 -16.87
C GLY A 26 6.54 -12.67 -16.79
N ILE A 27 7.36 -12.25 -15.84
CA ILE A 27 8.70 -12.77 -15.59
C ILE A 27 8.73 -13.28 -14.15
N ALA A 28 8.57 -14.59 -13.98
CA ALA A 28 8.59 -15.25 -12.67
C ALA A 28 9.88 -16.03 -12.43
N SER A 29 10.72 -16.18 -13.45
CA SER A 29 11.96 -16.93 -13.40
C SER A 29 12.98 -16.42 -14.41
N ARG A 30 14.25 -16.79 -14.22
CA ARG A 30 15.31 -16.51 -15.20
C ARG A 30 14.99 -17.07 -16.60
N ALA A 31 14.30 -18.21 -16.68
CA ALA A 31 13.89 -18.79 -17.96
C ALA A 31 12.89 -17.88 -18.70
N ASP A 32 11.97 -17.26 -17.97
CA ASP A 32 11.03 -16.28 -18.54
C ASP A 32 11.76 -15.03 -19.00
N ALA A 33 12.76 -14.56 -18.25
CA ALA A 33 13.59 -13.42 -18.64
C ALA A 33 14.34 -13.69 -19.96
N VAL A 34 14.92 -14.89 -20.12
CA VAL A 34 15.54 -15.32 -21.39
C VAL A 34 14.53 -15.42 -22.53
N ALA A 35 13.32 -15.92 -22.25
CA ALA A 35 12.24 -15.99 -23.25
C ALA A 35 11.82 -14.58 -23.70
N ALA A 36 11.61 -13.67 -22.75
CA ALA A 36 11.29 -12.27 -23.02
C ALA A 36 12.38 -11.57 -23.82
N PHE A 37 13.66 -11.81 -23.48
CA PHE A 37 14.79 -11.30 -24.24
C PHE A 37 14.73 -11.74 -25.71
N ARG A 38 14.45 -13.02 -25.97
CA ARG A 38 14.37 -13.55 -27.34
C ARG A 38 13.16 -13.02 -28.11
N GLU A 39 12.02 -12.89 -27.44
CA GLU A 39 10.77 -12.46 -28.06
C GLU A 39 10.78 -10.96 -28.40
N LEU A 40 11.22 -10.11 -27.47
CA LEU A 40 11.26 -8.67 -27.64
C LEU A 40 12.52 -8.20 -28.39
N GLY A 41 13.62 -8.96 -28.27
CA GLY A 41 14.96 -8.52 -28.65
C GLY A 41 15.24 -8.55 -30.14
N GLY A 42 14.71 -9.53 -30.89
CA GLY A 42 14.86 -9.68 -32.34
C GLY A 42 16.31 -9.81 -32.85
N ARG A 43 17.19 -8.82 -32.56
CA ARG A 43 18.65 -8.69 -32.76
C ARG A 43 19.38 -7.61 -31.90
N ARG A 44 18.74 -6.90 -30.96
CA ARG A 44 19.38 -5.79 -30.19
C ARG A 44 19.92 -6.27 -28.85
N GLU A 45 21.23 -6.13 -28.64
CA GLU A 45 21.89 -6.46 -27.39
C GLU A 45 22.64 -5.23 -26.85
N PRO A 46 22.43 -4.82 -25.59
CA PRO A 46 21.42 -5.33 -24.64
C PRO A 46 19.99 -4.87 -24.99
N LEU A 47 18.98 -5.61 -24.51
CA LEU A 47 17.56 -5.28 -24.75
C LEU A 47 17.09 -4.27 -23.72
N VAL A 48 16.68 -3.08 -24.17
CA VAL A 48 15.93 -2.13 -23.32
C VAL A 48 14.44 -2.36 -23.54
N CYS A 49 13.71 -2.63 -22.47
CA CYS A 49 12.27 -2.90 -22.47
C CYS A 49 11.52 -2.03 -21.44
N THR A 50 10.23 -1.82 -21.68
CA THR A 50 9.32 -1.25 -20.70
C THR A 50 9.03 -2.30 -19.63
N TYR A 51 9.12 -1.96 -18.35
CA TYR A 51 8.75 -2.88 -17.27
C TYR A 51 7.82 -2.25 -16.24
N VAL A 52 7.08 -3.11 -15.55
CA VAL A 52 6.36 -2.79 -14.32
C VAL A 52 6.54 -3.90 -13.30
N VAL A 53 6.50 -3.54 -12.02
CA VAL A 53 6.15 -4.45 -10.94
C VAL A 53 4.69 -4.19 -10.63
N ASP A 54 3.81 -5.14 -10.94
CA ASP A 54 2.37 -4.95 -10.79
C ASP A 54 1.95 -4.85 -9.31
N GLY A 55 0.68 -4.51 -9.07
CA GLY A 55 0.14 -4.40 -7.71
C GLY A 55 0.18 -5.70 -6.90
N LEU A 56 0.53 -6.84 -7.47
CA LEU A 56 0.72 -8.12 -6.79
C LEU A 56 2.20 -8.48 -6.60
N GLY A 57 3.12 -7.60 -6.99
CA GLY A 57 4.56 -7.84 -6.89
C GLY A 57 5.17 -8.58 -8.09
N GLY A 58 4.38 -8.90 -9.12
CA GLY A 58 4.88 -9.60 -10.30
C GLY A 58 5.64 -8.67 -11.25
N LEU A 59 6.82 -9.10 -11.71
CA LEU A 59 7.55 -8.40 -12.76
C LEU A 59 6.90 -8.68 -14.13
N ARG A 60 6.68 -7.62 -14.91
CA ARG A 60 6.21 -7.71 -16.30
C ARG A 60 7.07 -6.84 -17.20
N VAL A 61 7.29 -7.31 -18.44
CA VAL A 61 8.04 -6.58 -19.46
C VAL A 61 7.28 -6.52 -20.78
N ALA A 62 7.52 -5.47 -21.55
CA ALA A 62 6.98 -5.27 -22.88
C ALA A 62 8.00 -4.56 -23.78
N ASP A 63 7.74 -4.52 -25.09
CA ASP A 63 8.58 -3.74 -26.01
C ASP A 63 8.71 -2.30 -25.51
N ARG A 64 9.89 -1.69 -25.70
CA ARG A 64 10.18 -0.32 -25.23
C ARG A 64 9.19 0.74 -25.71
N SER A 65 8.60 0.54 -26.89
CA SER A 65 7.58 1.44 -27.43
C SER A 65 6.19 1.26 -26.82
N SER A 66 6.03 0.26 -25.93
CA SER A 66 4.79 0.03 -25.19
C SER A 66 4.67 0.99 -24.02
N GLU A 67 3.47 1.50 -23.82
CA GLU A 67 3.12 2.27 -22.64
C GLU A 67 3.19 1.40 -21.38
N HIS A 68 3.66 1.97 -20.26
CA HIS A 68 3.68 1.26 -18.96
C HIS A 68 2.29 0.78 -18.53
N VAL A 69 1.25 1.55 -18.85
CA VAL A 69 -0.13 1.21 -18.48
C VAL A 69 -0.61 -0.05 -19.20
N ASP A 70 -0.16 -0.28 -20.44
CA ASP A 70 -0.44 -1.51 -21.18
C ASP A 70 0.32 -2.69 -20.58
N CYS A 71 1.59 -2.48 -20.22
CA CYS A 71 2.39 -3.48 -19.53
C CYS A 71 1.73 -3.91 -18.20
N ALA A 72 1.17 -2.94 -17.46
CA ALA A 72 0.42 -3.13 -16.21
C ALA A 72 -1.03 -3.62 -16.41
N SER A 73 -1.49 -3.84 -17.64
CA SER A 73 -2.89 -4.21 -17.92
C SER A 73 -3.92 -3.23 -17.35
N GLY A 74 -3.57 -1.94 -17.30
CA GLY A 74 -4.39 -0.87 -16.72
C GLY A 74 -4.41 -0.81 -15.19
N GLY A 75 -3.70 -1.72 -14.50
CA GLY A 75 -3.64 -1.77 -13.05
C GLY A 75 -2.63 -0.80 -12.44
N PRO A 76 -2.70 -0.57 -11.11
CA PRO A 76 -1.66 0.14 -10.39
C PRO A 76 -0.38 -0.70 -10.27
N VAL A 77 0.74 -0.03 -9.99
CA VAL A 77 2.08 -0.63 -9.97
C VAL A 77 2.83 -0.29 -8.69
N LEU A 78 3.69 -1.19 -8.24
CA LEU A 78 4.67 -0.91 -7.18
C LEU A 78 5.94 -0.27 -7.76
N CYS A 79 6.22 -0.50 -9.04
CA CYS A 79 7.33 0.10 -9.77
C CYS A 79 7.02 0.16 -11.28
N ALA A 80 7.53 1.16 -11.99
CA ALA A 80 7.44 1.24 -13.45
C ALA A 80 8.64 2.01 -14.02
N GLY A 81 9.16 1.58 -15.16
CA GLY A 81 10.24 2.29 -15.85
C GLY A 81 10.80 1.53 -17.05
N GLU A 82 12.07 1.76 -17.36
CA GLU A 82 12.81 1.00 -18.37
C GLU A 82 13.79 0.01 -17.70
N LEU A 83 13.88 -1.19 -18.25
CA LEU A 83 14.74 -2.28 -17.79
C LEU A 83 15.67 -2.69 -18.94
N THR A 84 16.94 -2.90 -18.64
CA THR A 84 17.90 -3.46 -19.59
C THR A 84 18.14 -4.93 -19.26
N LEU A 85 17.73 -5.83 -20.16
CA LEU A 85 17.94 -7.28 -20.05
C LEU A 85 19.09 -7.75 -20.93
N GLY A 86 19.89 -8.67 -20.38
CA GLY A 86 20.89 -9.42 -21.13
C GLY A 86 20.38 -10.76 -21.67
N PRO A 87 21.15 -11.40 -22.56
CA PRO A 87 20.74 -12.62 -23.26
C PRO A 87 20.53 -13.84 -22.35
N GLU A 88 21.15 -13.86 -21.16
CA GLU A 88 21.01 -14.93 -20.16
C GLU A 88 19.97 -14.59 -19.08
N GLY A 89 19.12 -13.60 -19.35
CA GLY A 89 18.03 -13.16 -18.47
C GLY A 89 18.50 -12.30 -17.30
N GLU A 90 19.75 -11.82 -17.31
CA GLU A 90 20.27 -10.91 -16.30
C GLU A 90 19.67 -9.50 -16.44
N VAL A 91 19.36 -8.90 -15.30
CA VAL A 91 19.00 -7.49 -15.20
C VAL A 91 20.28 -6.67 -15.14
N LEU A 92 20.56 -5.92 -16.21
CA LEU A 92 21.78 -5.12 -16.34
C LEU A 92 21.61 -3.73 -15.74
N GLU A 93 20.46 -3.09 -16.01
CA GLU A 93 20.16 -1.73 -15.60
C GLU A 93 18.66 -1.56 -15.39
N ALA A 94 18.26 -0.64 -14.52
CA ALA A 94 16.86 -0.28 -14.32
C ALA A 94 16.69 1.22 -14.09
N SER A 95 15.56 1.77 -14.50
CA SER A 95 15.12 3.12 -14.14
C SER A 95 13.71 3.10 -13.56
N ASN A 96 13.31 4.15 -12.86
CA ASN A 96 11.90 4.41 -12.52
C ASN A 96 11.26 5.44 -13.48
N LEU A 97 11.77 5.55 -14.71
CA LEU A 97 11.31 6.52 -15.70
C LEU A 97 9.98 6.09 -16.33
N SER A 98 8.88 6.45 -15.67
CA SER A 98 7.53 6.30 -16.22
C SER A 98 6.76 7.61 -16.06
N THR A 99 6.45 8.29 -17.16
CA THR A 99 5.65 9.53 -17.15
C THR A 99 4.16 9.26 -16.92
N GLY A 100 3.72 8.01 -17.13
CA GLY A 100 2.34 7.59 -16.92
C GLY A 100 2.01 7.20 -15.47
N PHE A 101 3.00 6.79 -14.67
CA PHE A 101 2.83 6.46 -13.24
C PHE A 101 3.59 7.40 -12.31
N CYS A 102 4.65 8.04 -12.80
CA CYS A 102 5.52 8.96 -12.06
C CYS A 102 6.04 8.41 -10.73
N PRO A 103 6.58 7.17 -10.65
CA PRO A 103 7.00 6.57 -9.38
C PRO A 103 8.17 7.33 -8.73
N GLU A 104 8.21 7.35 -7.39
CA GLU A 104 9.33 7.94 -6.63
C GLU A 104 10.52 6.98 -6.56
N PRO A 105 11.74 7.43 -6.22
CA PRO A 105 12.89 6.54 -6.01
C PRO A 105 12.69 5.46 -4.93
N THR A 106 11.66 5.58 -4.09
CA THR A 106 11.32 4.60 -3.05
C THR A 106 10.78 3.27 -3.59
N VAL A 107 10.66 3.10 -4.92
CA VAL A 107 10.25 1.85 -5.57
C VAL A 107 11.29 0.74 -5.53
N TRP A 108 12.57 1.06 -5.32
CA TRP A 108 13.65 0.08 -5.46
C TRP A 108 13.52 -1.17 -4.58
N PRO A 109 13.02 -1.10 -3.33
CA PRO A 109 12.75 -2.31 -2.54
C PRO A 109 11.70 -3.23 -3.17
N ALA A 110 10.66 -2.68 -3.82
CA ALA A 110 9.65 -3.50 -4.51
C ALA A 110 10.24 -4.15 -5.76
N PHE A 111 11.06 -3.39 -6.50
CA PHE A 111 11.79 -3.92 -7.65
C PHE A 111 12.77 -5.04 -7.26
N ALA A 112 13.54 -4.83 -6.18
CA ALA A 112 14.47 -5.81 -5.65
C ALA A 112 13.78 -7.13 -5.30
N ALA A 113 12.65 -7.07 -4.59
CA ALA A 113 11.85 -8.25 -4.27
C ALA A 113 11.34 -8.97 -5.53
N ALA A 114 10.92 -8.21 -6.56
CA ALA A 114 10.42 -8.80 -7.81
C ALA A 114 11.50 -9.49 -8.65
N ILE A 115 12.77 -9.07 -8.54
CA ILE A 115 13.90 -9.69 -9.27
C ILE A 115 14.67 -10.71 -8.46
N GLU A 116 14.43 -10.82 -7.14
CA GLU A 116 15.07 -11.80 -6.27
C GLU A 116 14.83 -13.23 -6.77
N GLU A 117 13.60 -13.52 -7.23
CA GLU A 117 13.19 -14.79 -7.83
C GLU A 117 13.91 -15.12 -9.17
N LEU A 118 14.65 -14.16 -9.75
CA LEU A 118 15.42 -14.37 -10.97
C LEU A 118 16.88 -14.80 -10.70
N ASP A 119 17.23 -15.01 -9.42
CA ASP A 119 18.61 -15.11 -8.94
C ASP A 119 19.45 -13.92 -9.47
N ALA A 120 18.83 -12.75 -9.58
CA ALA A 120 19.48 -11.55 -10.08
C ALA A 120 19.93 -10.70 -8.88
N ALA A 121 21.21 -10.33 -8.84
CA ALA A 121 21.63 -9.25 -7.97
C ALA A 121 20.99 -7.94 -8.43
N MET A 122 20.71 -7.04 -7.49
CA MET A 122 20.32 -5.67 -7.83
C MET A 122 21.34 -5.08 -8.81
N PRO A 123 20.89 -4.48 -9.93
CA PRO A 123 21.80 -3.91 -10.90
C PRO A 123 22.65 -2.82 -10.24
N THR A 124 23.95 -2.84 -10.52
CA THR A 124 24.90 -1.84 -10.01
C THR A 124 24.58 -0.43 -10.50
N TRP A 125 23.79 -0.32 -11.57
CA TRP A 125 23.35 0.94 -12.14
C TRP A 125 21.82 1.00 -12.17
N SER A 126 21.27 1.85 -11.32
CA SER A 126 19.85 2.17 -11.29
C SER A 126 19.69 3.69 -11.39
N HIS A 127 18.90 4.15 -12.36
CA HIS A 127 18.57 5.57 -12.51
C HIS A 127 17.29 5.90 -11.76
N ALA A 128 17.43 6.73 -10.74
CA ALA A 128 16.31 7.26 -9.99
C ALA A 128 15.95 8.66 -10.50
N PHE A 129 14.67 8.84 -10.78
CA PHE A 129 14.04 10.08 -11.19
C PHE A 129 12.99 10.46 -10.15
N ASP A 130 12.97 11.73 -9.76
CA ASP A 130 11.93 12.28 -8.91
C ASP A 130 10.91 13.02 -9.76
N PHE A 131 9.64 12.68 -9.64
CA PHE A 131 8.56 13.38 -10.34
C PHE A 131 7.78 14.26 -9.37
N ARG A 132 7.39 15.46 -9.82
CA ARG A 132 6.45 16.34 -9.10
C ARG A 132 5.37 16.87 -10.03
N ARG A 133 4.18 17.10 -9.48
CA ARG A 133 3.11 17.84 -10.15
C ARG A 133 3.02 19.23 -9.55
N CYS A 134 3.19 20.25 -10.37
CA CYS A 134 2.96 21.64 -9.99
C CYS A 134 1.46 21.95 -9.97
N ASP A 135 1.06 22.95 -9.20
CA ASP A 135 -0.32 23.46 -9.18
C ASP A 135 -0.77 24.04 -10.53
N CYS A 136 0.17 24.42 -11.41
CA CYS A 136 -0.18 24.78 -12.79
C CYS A 136 -0.55 23.57 -13.68
N GLY A 137 -0.41 22.34 -13.16
CA GLY A 137 -0.66 21.09 -13.86
C GLY A 137 0.58 20.47 -14.50
N ALA A 138 1.70 21.20 -14.58
CA ALA A 138 2.94 20.69 -15.16
C ALA A 138 3.49 19.50 -14.38
N ARG A 139 3.94 18.48 -15.11
CA ARG A 139 4.68 17.34 -14.56
C ARG A 139 6.15 17.56 -14.79
N VAL A 140 6.93 17.51 -13.73
CA VAL A 140 8.34 17.89 -13.74
C VAL A 140 9.16 16.72 -13.23
N VAL A 141 10.18 16.34 -13.99
CA VAL A 141 11.27 15.51 -13.50
C VAL A 141 12.23 16.44 -12.77
N LEU A 142 12.33 16.28 -11.45
CA LEU A 142 13.24 17.07 -10.62
C LEU A 142 14.67 16.82 -11.04
N LYS A 143 15.41 17.92 -11.13
CA LYS A 143 16.86 17.95 -11.24
C LYS A 143 17.38 18.64 -9.97
N ASP A 144 18.38 19.50 -10.09
CA ASP A 144 19.00 20.16 -8.94
C ASP A 144 18.14 21.29 -8.34
N ASP A 145 17.26 21.94 -9.13
CA ASP A 145 16.39 23.04 -8.68
C ASP A 145 14.93 22.56 -8.56
N PRO A 146 14.28 22.69 -7.38
CA PRO A 146 12.87 22.34 -7.21
C PRO A 146 11.95 23.45 -7.74
N SER A 147 12.15 23.93 -8.97
CA SER A 147 11.32 24.94 -9.61
C SER A 147 10.56 24.35 -10.80
N CYS A 148 9.33 24.82 -11.01
CA CYS A 148 8.53 24.44 -12.16
C CYS A 148 8.99 25.21 -13.41
N PRO A 149 9.42 24.56 -14.50
CA PRO A 149 9.89 25.25 -15.70
C PRO A 149 8.79 26.02 -16.46
N GLU A 150 7.51 25.74 -16.15
CA GLU A 150 6.36 26.38 -16.83
C GLU A 150 5.89 27.65 -16.13
N CYS A 151 6.09 27.78 -14.82
CA CYS A 151 5.55 28.91 -14.05
C CYS A 151 6.45 29.41 -12.92
N ASP A 152 7.69 28.93 -12.85
CA ASP A 152 8.76 29.32 -11.91
C ASP A 152 8.42 29.18 -10.41
N ARG A 153 7.31 28.51 -10.08
CA ARG A 153 6.93 28.24 -8.68
C ARG A 153 7.74 27.08 -8.13
N THR A 154 8.09 27.18 -6.85
CA THR A 154 8.70 26.07 -6.10
C THR A 154 7.77 24.86 -6.10
N LEU A 155 8.32 23.70 -6.44
CA LEU A 155 7.62 22.44 -6.44
C LEU A 155 7.50 21.88 -5.02
N PRO A 156 6.41 21.17 -4.70
CA PRO A 156 6.25 20.53 -3.41
C PRO A 156 7.32 19.47 -3.18
N GLU A 157 7.79 19.35 -1.94
CA GLU A 157 8.75 18.29 -1.57
C GLU A 157 8.13 16.90 -1.69
N ARG A 158 6.84 16.78 -1.37
CA ARG A 158 6.07 15.52 -1.46
C ARG A 158 5.63 15.22 -2.89
N TRP A 159 5.42 13.94 -3.18
CA TRP A 159 4.74 13.49 -4.40
C TRP A 159 3.26 13.91 -4.42
N THR A 160 2.82 14.55 -5.51
CA THR A 160 1.53 15.27 -5.59
C THR A 160 0.61 14.81 -6.72
N PHE A 161 0.75 13.58 -7.17
CA PHE A 161 -0.09 13.06 -8.27
C PHE A 161 -1.41 12.45 -7.80
N GLU A 162 -1.51 12.04 -6.54
CA GLU A 162 -2.76 11.55 -5.93
C GLU A 162 -3.06 12.26 -4.62
N ARG A 163 -4.35 12.22 -4.23
CA ARG A 163 -4.84 12.79 -2.97
C ARG A 163 -4.64 11.85 -1.79
N ALA A 164 -4.62 10.54 -2.04
CA ALA A 164 -4.35 9.52 -1.05
C ALA A 164 -3.01 8.86 -1.33
N LEU A 165 -2.27 8.54 -0.27
CA LEU A 165 -1.14 7.64 -0.29
C LEU A 165 -1.67 6.23 -0.08
N VAL A 166 -1.48 5.36 -1.08
CA VAL A 166 -1.73 3.92 -0.93
C VAL A 166 -0.40 3.21 -0.76
N ARG A 167 -0.29 2.40 0.29
CA ARG A 167 0.86 1.53 0.54
C ARG A 167 0.39 0.09 0.62
N ARG A 168 1.05 -0.80 -0.12
CA ARG A 168 0.73 -2.22 -0.20
C ARG A 168 1.87 -3.07 0.35
N GLY A 169 1.54 -4.08 1.15
CA GLY A 169 2.46 -5.11 1.58
C GLY A 169 1.85 -6.50 1.42
N PHE A 170 2.72 -7.50 1.54
CA PHE A 170 2.35 -8.91 1.42
C PHE A 170 2.78 -9.65 2.67
N VAL A 171 1.92 -10.53 3.19
CA VAL A 171 2.23 -11.36 4.35
C VAL A 171 1.62 -12.75 4.22
N ALA A 172 2.46 -13.77 4.31
CA ALA A 172 2.03 -15.15 4.44
C ALA A 172 1.63 -15.42 5.89
N LEU A 173 0.39 -15.86 6.11
CA LEU A 173 -0.13 -16.26 7.41
C LEU A 173 -0.75 -17.66 7.31
N GLY A 174 -0.01 -18.68 7.76
CA GLY A 174 -0.39 -20.06 7.52
C GLY A 174 -0.25 -20.39 6.03
N ASP A 175 -1.30 -20.94 5.43
CA ASP A 175 -1.35 -21.35 4.02
C ASP A 175 -1.97 -20.26 3.11
N VAL A 176 -2.13 -19.03 3.62
CA VAL A 176 -2.79 -17.93 2.89
C VAL A 176 -1.86 -16.73 2.79
N ASP A 177 -1.71 -16.23 1.57
CA ASP A 177 -1.05 -14.95 1.29
C ASP A 177 -2.05 -13.81 1.37
N TRP A 178 -1.75 -12.84 2.22
CA TRP A 178 -2.56 -11.65 2.42
C TRP A 178 -1.93 -10.45 1.72
N VAL A 179 -2.77 -9.73 0.99
CA VAL A 179 -2.46 -8.39 0.50
C VAL A 179 -2.97 -7.38 1.52
N VAL A 180 -2.10 -6.50 1.97
CA VAL A 180 -2.40 -5.48 2.97
C VAL A 180 -2.27 -4.12 2.33
N ASP A 181 -3.38 -3.42 2.17
CA ASP A 181 -3.41 -2.03 1.76
C ASP A 181 -3.59 -1.10 2.96
N VAL A 182 -2.76 -0.06 3.00
CA VAL A 182 -2.84 1.07 3.93
C VAL A 182 -3.09 2.32 3.10
N ILE A 183 -4.25 2.93 3.30
CA ILE A 183 -4.68 4.13 2.58
C ILE A 183 -4.69 5.29 3.56
N GLU A 184 -3.91 6.32 3.26
CA GLU A 184 -3.81 7.54 4.04
C GLU A 184 -4.14 8.73 3.14
N GLU A 185 -5.28 9.39 3.38
CA GLU A 185 -5.56 10.64 2.68
C GLU A 185 -4.62 11.74 3.15
N ALA A 186 -4.20 12.61 2.24
CA ALA A 186 -3.55 13.87 2.58
C ALA A 186 -4.61 14.83 3.19
N ALA A 187 -5.06 14.53 4.41
CA ALA A 187 -6.02 15.35 5.13
C ALA A 187 -5.41 16.70 5.51
N GLU A 188 -6.25 17.74 5.57
CA GLU A 188 -5.86 19.05 6.12
C GLU A 188 -5.45 18.96 7.61
N ARG A 189 -5.89 17.90 8.30
CA ARG A 189 -5.57 17.59 9.70
C ARG A 189 -4.95 16.21 9.79
N ASP A 190 -3.64 16.18 9.95
CA ASP A 190 -2.82 14.98 10.13
C ASP A 190 -2.97 14.41 11.56
N GLU A 191 -4.15 13.88 11.89
CA GLU A 191 -4.50 13.37 13.22
C GLU A 191 -4.68 11.84 13.26
N ASP A 192 -4.89 11.20 12.11
CA ASP A 192 -5.04 9.75 11.97
C ASP A 192 -3.68 9.05 11.94
N ARG A 193 -3.58 7.91 12.61
CA ARG A 193 -2.35 7.11 12.66
C ARG A 193 -2.68 5.65 12.43
N VAL A 194 -1.84 4.99 11.66
CA VAL A 194 -1.94 3.55 11.40
C VAL A 194 -0.58 2.88 11.53
N ARG A 195 -0.59 1.69 12.12
CA ARG A 195 0.54 0.76 12.15
C ARG A 195 0.04 -0.62 11.75
N VAL A 196 0.79 -1.26 10.86
CA VAL A 196 0.58 -2.66 10.51
C VAL A 196 1.87 -3.42 10.76
N VAL A 197 1.77 -4.48 11.56
CA VAL A 197 2.92 -5.23 12.03
C VAL A 197 2.65 -6.72 11.87
N ALA A 198 3.43 -7.37 11.02
CA ALA A 198 3.49 -8.82 10.95
C ALA A 198 4.48 -9.34 12.02
N ASP A 199 4.11 -10.44 12.67
CA ASP A 199 5.04 -11.14 13.55
C ASP A 199 6.13 -11.85 12.76
N SER A 200 7.24 -12.12 13.44
CA SER A 200 8.24 -13.03 12.92
C SER A 200 7.63 -14.43 12.74
N PRO A 201 8.13 -15.24 11.80
CA PRO A 201 7.75 -16.64 11.67
C PRO A 201 7.92 -17.35 13.03
N SER A 202 6.81 -17.71 13.66
CA SER A 202 6.75 -18.42 14.95
C SER A 202 5.56 -19.37 14.90
N GLU A 203 5.33 -20.15 15.96
CA GLU A 203 4.24 -21.14 16.00
C GLU A 203 2.82 -20.52 15.88
N ASP A 204 2.67 -19.22 16.15
CA ASP A 204 1.40 -18.48 16.00
C ASP A 204 1.65 -17.11 15.34
N PRO A 205 1.96 -17.09 14.02
CA PRO A 205 2.20 -15.84 13.32
C PRO A 205 0.88 -15.09 13.16
N GLY A 206 0.95 -13.77 13.26
CA GLY A 206 -0.21 -12.91 13.07
C GLY A 206 0.15 -11.56 12.48
N LEU A 207 -0.88 -10.87 12.02
CA LEU A 207 -0.83 -9.51 11.55
C LEU A 207 -1.63 -8.63 12.51
N LEU A 208 -0.94 -7.68 13.14
CA LEU A 208 -1.57 -6.67 13.98
C LEU A 208 -1.80 -5.40 13.16
N ILE A 209 -3.01 -4.88 13.22
CA ILE A 209 -3.42 -3.59 12.65
C ILE A 209 -3.86 -2.73 13.82
N ALA A 210 -3.22 -1.57 14.01
CA ALA A 210 -3.64 -0.56 14.96
C ALA A 210 -3.92 0.73 14.20
N LEU A 211 -5.16 1.20 14.25
CA LEU A 211 -5.59 2.46 13.65
C LEU A 211 -6.20 3.33 14.75
N ALA A 212 -5.73 4.57 14.85
CA ALA A 212 -6.27 5.56 15.77
C ALA A 212 -6.58 6.87 15.06
N ASP A 213 -7.71 7.47 15.41
CA ASP A 213 -8.18 8.77 14.93
C ASP A 213 -8.15 9.75 16.11
N GLY A 214 -7.22 10.71 16.05
CA GLY A 214 -7.05 11.72 17.08
C GLY A 214 -8.24 12.67 17.13
N ALA A 215 -8.80 12.91 18.32
CA ALA A 215 -9.96 13.78 18.47
C ALA A 215 -9.68 15.23 18.02
N GLY A 216 -10.08 15.56 16.80
CA GLY A 216 -9.90 16.87 16.23
C GLY A 216 -10.52 17.99 17.08
N GLY A 217 -9.80 19.11 17.17
CA GLY A 217 -10.21 20.26 17.99
C GLY A 217 -9.94 20.11 19.49
N THR A 218 -9.26 19.04 19.92
CA THR A 218 -8.75 18.90 21.29
C THR A 218 -7.22 18.90 21.32
N PRO A 219 -6.58 19.54 22.31
CA PRO A 219 -5.14 19.42 22.49
C PRO A 219 -4.73 17.95 22.65
N GLY A 220 -3.69 17.53 21.95
CA GLY A 220 -3.10 16.20 22.12
C GLY A 220 -3.79 15.05 21.36
N GLY A 221 -4.79 15.30 20.50
CA GLY A 221 -5.44 14.25 19.69
C GLY A 221 -4.45 13.45 18.84
N ARG A 222 -3.67 14.12 17.98
CA ARG A 222 -2.60 13.50 17.16
C ARG A 222 -1.58 12.73 18.01
N ALA A 223 -1.05 13.36 19.06
CA ALA A 223 -0.06 12.73 19.94
C ALA A 223 -0.62 11.49 20.66
N THR A 224 -1.93 11.51 20.98
CA THR A 224 -2.65 10.36 21.55
C THR A 224 -2.76 9.23 20.54
N ALA A 225 -3.20 9.52 19.30
CA ALA A 225 -3.29 8.53 18.24
C ALA A 225 -1.93 7.87 17.97
N GLU A 226 -0.86 8.66 17.87
CA GLU A 226 0.51 8.20 17.67
C GLU A 226 0.99 7.31 18.82
N THR A 227 0.87 7.78 20.07
CA THR A 227 1.23 7.00 21.27
C THR A 227 0.53 5.66 21.30
N LEU A 228 -0.77 5.63 20.98
CA LEU A 228 -1.55 4.41 21.00
C LEU A 228 -1.07 3.41 19.95
N VAL A 229 -0.99 3.81 18.67
CA VAL A 229 -0.61 2.86 17.61
C VAL A 229 0.83 2.37 17.76
N ASP A 230 1.76 3.22 18.20
CA ASP A 230 3.16 2.84 18.40
C ASP A 230 3.31 1.86 19.57
N ARG A 231 2.55 2.08 20.65
CA ARG A 231 2.54 1.16 21.79
C ARG A 231 2.00 -0.21 21.41
N PHE A 232 0.89 -0.29 20.67
CA PHE A 232 0.37 -1.56 20.17
C PHE A 232 1.34 -2.25 19.18
N ALA A 233 1.95 -1.48 18.27
CA ALA A 233 2.94 -2.00 17.32
C ALA A 233 4.20 -2.57 18.01
N THR A 234 4.60 -1.97 19.13
CA THR A 234 5.76 -2.39 19.92
C THR A 234 5.47 -3.62 20.76
N GLU A 235 4.38 -3.61 21.52
CA GLU A 235 4.05 -4.65 22.52
C GLU A 235 3.38 -5.89 21.88
N ARG A 236 2.74 -5.72 20.72
CA ARG A 236 2.13 -6.79 19.91
C ARG A 236 1.27 -7.78 20.71
N PRO A 237 0.24 -7.29 21.44
CA PRO A 237 -0.61 -8.16 22.25
C PRO A 237 -1.30 -9.22 21.38
N ARG A 238 -1.29 -10.47 21.86
CA ARG A 238 -1.77 -11.63 21.09
C ARG A 238 -3.24 -11.97 21.29
N ASP A 239 -3.84 -11.45 22.36
CA ASP A 239 -5.22 -11.72 22.73
C ASP A 239 -5.93 -10.46 23.24
N VAL A 240 -7.25 -10.53 23.28
CA VAL A 240 -8.11 -9.43 23.71
C VAL A 240 -7.80 -8.97 25.15
N PRO A 241 -7.66 -9.85 26.17
CA PRO A 241 -7.29 -9.41 27.51
C PRO A 241 -5.98 -8.62 27.57
N ALA A 242 -4.96 -9.01 26.80
CA ALA A 242 -3.70 -8.28 26.70
C ALA A 242 -3.90 -6.92 26.03
N MET A 243 -4.69 -6.84 24.96
CA MET A 243 -5.04 -5.57 24.32
C MET A 243 -5.77 -4.62 25.28
N GLN A 244 -6.71 -5.14 26.08
CA GLN A 244 -7.45 -4.34 27.07
C GLN A 244 -6.55 -3.83 28.19
N ARG A 245 -5.65 -4.67 28.73
CA ARG A 245 -4.65 -4.25 29.72
C ARG A 245 -3.74 -3.17 29.15
N LEU A 246 -3.30 -3.34 27.90
CA LEU A 246 -2.43 -2.37 27.24
C LEU A 246 -3.12 -1.02 27.06
N LEU A 247 -4.35 -1.02 26.53
CA LEU A 247 -5.15 0.20 26.36
C LEU A 247 -5.41 0.91 27.69
N ALA A 248 -5.75 0.17 28.75
CA ALA A 248 -5.99 0.73 30.08
C ALA A 248 -4.72 1.31 30.74
N ALA A 249 -3.54 0.80 30.38
CA ALA A 249 -2.25 1.29 30.87
C ALA A 249 -1.69 2.45 30.03
N CYS A 250 -2.37 2.87 28.96
CA CYS A 250 -1.98 4.00 28.13
C CYS A 250 -2.34 5.32 28.80
N GLU A 251 -1.34 6.01 29.33
CA GLU A 251 -1.46 7.42 29.68
C GLU A 251 -1.30 8.25 28.41
N VAL A 252 -2.33 9.01 28.05
CA VAL A 252 -2.36 9.78 26.81
C VAL A 252 -2.73 11.24 27.07
N PRO A 253 -2.15 12.20 26.32
CA PRO A 253 -2.33 13.63 26.57
C PRO A 253 -3.68 14.20 26.10
N GLY A 254 -4.48 13.41 25.38
CA GLY A 254 -5.75 13.82 24.79
C GLY A 254 -6.69 12.63 24.60
N ARG A 255 -7.49 12.67 23.52
CA ARG A 255 -8.46 11.62 23.19
C ARG A 255 -8.25 11.14 21.77
N ALA A 256 -8.49 9.84 21.54
CA ALA A 256 -8.54 9.28 20.20
C ALA A 256 -9.52 8.11 20.15
N SER A 257 -10.19 7.95 19.01
CA SER A 257 -10.81 6.68 18.67
C SER A 257 -9.73 5.70 18.24
N ILE A 258 -9.90 4.40 18.49
CA ILE A 258 -8.94 3.36 18.14
C ILE A 258 -9.64 2.06 17.78
N VAL A 259 -9.15 1.38 16.75
CA VAL A 259 -9.35 -0.03 16.49
C VAL A 259 -8.01 -0.73 16.53
N VAL A 260 -7.94 -1.83 17.26
CA VAL A 260 -6.82 -2.77 17.20
C VAL A 260 -7.38 -4.11 16.78
N ALA A 261 -6.91 -4.62 15.64
CA ALA A 261 -7.29 -5.91 15.10
C ALA A 261 -6.06 -6.79 14.91
N ARG A 262 -6.20 -8.08 15.18
CA ARG A 262 -5.17 -9.09 15.00
C ARG A 262 -5.73 -10.24 14.21
N LEU A 263 -5.18 -10.44 13.02
CA LEU A 263 -5.44 -11.58 12.18
C LEU A 263 -4.43 -12.68 12.49
N ARG A 264 -4.90 -13.89 12.73
CA ARG A 264 -4.07 -15.07 13.00
C ARG A 264 -3.98 -15.97 11.76
N ALA A 265 -2.96 -16.81 11.72
CA ALA A 265 -2.74 -17.81 10.66
C ALA A 265 -3.94 -18.75 10.42
N ASN A 266 -4.77 -18.99 11.44
CA ASN A 266 -5.97 -19.83 11.32
C ASN A 266 -7.20 -19.07 10.76
N GLY A 267 -7.01 -17.85 10.23
CA GLY A 267 -8.09 -17.01 9.71
C GLY A 267 -9.00 -16.42 10.80
N THR A 268 -8.57 -16.39 12.06
CA THR A 268 -9.31 -15.69 13.13
C THR A 268 -8.87 -14.24 13.20
N LEU A 269 -9.81 -13.31 13.08
CA LEU A 269 -9.64 -11.89 13.40
C LEU A 269 -10.19 -11.63 14.80
N LEU A 270 -9.38 -11.08 15.68
CA LEU A 270 -9.79 -10.67 17.03
C LEU A 270 -9.27 -9.29 17.33
N GLY A 271 -9.94 -8.56 18.21
CA GLY A 271 -9.51 -7.20 18.49
C GLY A 271 -10.32 -6.51 19.55
N LEU A 272 -10.07 -5.21 19.65
CA LEU A 272 -10.90 -4.29 20.40
C LEU A 272 -11.03 -2.96 19.69
N SER A 273 -12.01 -2.19 20.11
CA SER A 273 -12.17 -0.82 19.65
C SER A 273 -12.74 0.09 20.74
N ALA A 274 -12.40 1.36 20.67
CA ALA A 274 -12.94 2.42 21.51
C ALA A 274 -13.17 3.66 20.64
N GLY A 275 -14.37 4.23 20.67
CA GLY A 275 -14.75 5.36 19.83
C GLY A 275 -15.49 4.93 18.56
N ASP A 276 -15.27 5.66 17.47
CA ASP A 276 -16.02 5.58 16.21
C ASP A 276 -15.21 5.01 15.02
N CYS A 277 -13.95 4.64 15.23
CA CYS A 277 -13.21 3.82 14.27
C CYS A 277 -13.93 2.49 14.04
N ARG A 278 -13.86 1.98 12.81
CA ARG A 278 -14.59 0.78 12.40
C ARG A 278 -13.68 -0.38 12.04
N ALA A 279 -14.18 -1.59 12.30
CA ALA A 279 -13.65 -2.82 11.74
C ALA A 279 -14.79 -3.65 11.13
N ASP A 280 -14.61 -4.04 9.88
CA ASP A 280 -15.50 -4.92 9.14
C ASP A 280 -14.68 -6.10 8.60
N ALA A 281 -15.27 -7.29 8.53
CA ALA A 281 -14.57 -8.48 8.03
C ALA A 281 -15.50 -9.42 7.29
N ARG A 282 -14.97 -10.13 6.30
CA ARG A 282 -15.70 -11.10 5.49
C ARG A 282 -15.35 -12.52 5.91
N ALA A 283 -16.37 -13.30 6.26
CA ALA A 283 -16.30 -14.74 6.50
C ALA A 283 -17.49 -15.41 5.79
N GLY A 284 -17.38 -15.55 4.46
CA GLY A 284 -18.50 -15.86 3.57
C GLY A 284 -19.46 -14.67 3.32
N ALA A 285 -19.71 -13.83 4.31
CA ALA A 285 -20.42 -12.55 4.20
C ALA A 285 -19.71 -11.45 5.00
N TRP A 286 -19.97 -10.18 4.71
CA TRP A 286 -19.43 -9.05 5.47
C TRP A 286 -20.14 -8.89 6.82
N HIS A 287 -19.34 -8.67 7.86
CA HIS A 287 -19.79 -8.45 9.24
C HIS A 287 -19.18 -7.18 9.79
N SER A 288 -20.01 -6.31 10.37
CA SER A 288 -19.52 -5.17 11.12
C SER A 288 -19.19 -5.56 12.55
N LEU A 289 -17.91 -5.53 12.91
CA LEU A 289 -17.39 -6.00 14.19
C LEU A 289 -17.48 -4.91 15.27
N THR A 290 -17.64 -3.66 14.85
CA THR A 290 -17.66 -2.48 15.74
C THR A 290 -18.98 -1.71 15.67
N GLU A 291 -20.03 -2.27 15.05
CA GLU A 291 -21.34 -1.63 14.99
C GLU A 291 -21.97 -1.49 16.40
N GLY A 292 -22.66 -0.37 16.63
CA GLY A 292 -23.36 -0.10 17.88
C GLY A 292 -22.45 0.19 19.09
N GLN A 293 -21.17 0.47 18.85
CA GLN A 293 -20.25 0.85 19.93
C GLN A 293 -20.46 2.30 20.37
N PRO A 294 -20.37 2.58 21.69
CA PRO A 294 -20.50 3.93 22.21
C PRO A 294 -19.31 4.79 21.78
N HIS A 295 -19.56 6.07 21.54
CA HIS A 295 -18.56 7.08 21.16
C HIS A 295 -17.51 7.40 22.25
N ALA A 296 -17.39 6.56 23.29
CA ALA A 296 -16.39 6.73 24.33
C ALA A 296 -15.01 6.42 23.77
N ARG A 297 -14.09 7.37 23.85
CA ARG A 297 -12.77 7.34 23.22
C ARG A 297 -11.70 6.82 24.19
N ALA A 298 -10.56 6.40 23.65
CA ALA A 298 -9.38 6.21 24.47
C ALA A 298 -9.03 7.55 25.17
N GLY A 299 -8.71 7.49 26.47
CA GLY A 299 -8.58 8.67 27.34
C GLY A 299 -9.82 8.98 28.19
N ASP A 300 -11.00 8.41 27.88
CA ASP A 300 -12.22 8.56 28.70
C ASP A 300 -12.31 7.53 29.85
N GLY A 301 -11.31 6.66 30.01
CA GLY A 301 -11.31 5.60 31.01
C GLY A 301 -12.27 4.43 30.73
N VAL A 302 -12.86 4.38 29.54
CA VAL A 302 -13.79 3.30 29.13
C VAL A 302 -12.99 2.15 28.53
N PRO A 303 -13.24 0.89 28.96
CA PRO A 303 -12.57 -0.26 28.36
C PRO A 303 -12.99 -0.42 26.89
N GLY A 304 -12.01 -0.68 26.03
CA GLY A 304 -12.26 -1.05 24.64
C GLY A 304 -13.18 -2.28 24.55
N ARG A 305 -14.10 -2.25 23.59
CA ARG A 305 -15.05 -3.34 23.36
C ARG A 305 -14.39 -4.41 22.50
N PRO A 306 -14.39 -5.67 22.97
CA PRO A 306 -13.75 -6.75 22.23
C PRO A 306 -14.62 -7.26 21.08
N PHE A 307 -13.98 -7.81 20.07
CA PHE A 307 -14.62 -8.55 18.98
C PHE A 307 -13.77 -9.74 18.53
N ALA A 308 -14.41 -10.72 17.91
CA ALA A 308 -13.74 -11.84 17.25
C ALA A 308 -14.62 -12.43 16.14
N LEU A 309 -13.99 -12.85 15.04
CA LEU A 309 -14.61 -13.55 13.92
C LEU A 309 -13.62 -14.59 13.38
N ALA A 310 -14.09 -15.81 13.15
CA ALA A 310 -13.30 -16.90 12.58
C ALA A 310 -13.60 -17.08 11.08
N GLY A 311 -12.68 -17.70 10.34
CA GLY A 311 -12.85 -17.95 8.92
C GLY A 311 -12.83 -16.69 8.06
N VAL A 312 -12.08 -15.68 8.50
CA VAL A 312 -11.94 -14.40 7.80
C VAL A 312 -11.07 -14.55 6.57
N ASP A 313 -11.57 -14.07 5.44
CA ASP A 313 -10.87 -14.05 4.14
C ASP A 313 -10.62 -12.61 3.62
N ALA A 314 -11.22 -11.60 4.27
CA ALA A 314 -10.95 -10.18 4.04
C ALA A 314 -11.26 -9.38 5.30
N ALA A 315 -10.51 -8.31 5.56
CA ALA A 315 -10.74 -7.41 6.69
C ALA A 315 -10.52 -5.95 6.28
N PHE A 316 -11.27 -5.05 6.89
CA PHE A 316 -11.20 -3.62 6.66
C PHE A 316 -11.23 -2.88 7.99
N VAL A 317 -10.32 -1.94 8.18
CA VAL A 317 -10.26 -1.07 9.35
C VAL A 317 -10.15 0.37 8.88
N ALA A 318 -11.00 1.25 9.42
CA ALA A 318 -11.05 2.65 8.98
C ALA A 318 -11.34 3.61 10.13
N SER A 319 -10.81 4.83 10.01
CA SER A 319 -11.32 5.99 10.76
C SER A 319 -12.68 6.40 10.22
N ASP A 320 -13.35 7.30 10.95
CA ASP A 320 -14.70 7.72 10.59
C ASP A 320 -14.74 8.51 9.27
N GLY A 321 -13.65 9.20 8.89
CA GLY A 321 -13.54 10.00 7.69
C GLY A 321 -13.68 9.17 6.42
N LEU A 322 -12.87 8.11 6.31
CA LEU A 322 -12.92 7.20 5.16
C LEU A 322 -14.25 6.45 5.10
N TRP A 323 -14.76 5.97 6.23
CA TRP A 323 -16.03 5.25 6.26
C TRP A 323 -17.21 6.13 5.82
N LYS A 324 -17.26 7.38 6.26
CA LYS A 324 -18.29 8.34 5.83
C LYS A 324 -18.21 8.63 4.34
N ALA A 325 -17.01 8.63 3.75
CA ALA A 325 -16.81 8.86 2.33
C ALA A 325 -17.23 7.66 1.46
N LEU A 326 -16.95 6.44 1.91
CA LEU A 326 -17.27 5.22 1.16
C LEU A 326 -18.74 4.80 1.31
N GLY A 327 -19.28 4.81 2.54
CA GLY A 327 -20.54 4.14 2.84
C GLY A 327 -20.47 2.61 2.69
N SER A 328 -21.43 1.88 3.29
CA SER A 328 -21.36 0.42 3.39
C SER A 328 -21.42 -0.32 2.05
N PHE A 329 -22.23 0.14 1.11
CA PHE A 329 -22.37 -0.49 -0.21
C PHE A 329 -21.15 -0.28 -1.11
N SER A 330 -20.40 0.81 -0.91
CA SER A 330 -19.16 1.02 -1.68
C SER A 330 -18.05 0.11 -1.19
N LEU A 331 -18.01 -0.23 0.10
CA LEU A 331 -16.93 -1.03 0.67
C LEU A 331 -16.84 -2.42 0.02
N GLU A 332 -17.97 -3.10 -0.15
CA GLU A 332 -18.00 -4.44 -0.74
C GLU A 332 -17.49 -4.45 -2.19
N ARG A 333 -17.76 -3.37 -2.95
CA ARG A 333 -17.26 -3.17 -4.31
C ARG A 333 -15.80 -2.73 -4.37
N SER A 334 -15.37 -1.95 -3.39
CA SER A 334 -14.00 -1.45 -3.32
C SER A 334 -13.04 -2.53 -2.86
N LEU A 335 -13.44 -3.45 -1.98
CA LEU A 335 -12.56 -4.49 -1.42
C LEU A 335 -12.57 -5.83 -2.18
N ASP A 336 -13.32 -5.93 -3.27
CA ASP A 336 -13.12 -7.03 -4.20
C ASP A 336 -11.75 -6.83 -4.86
N VAL A 337 -10.80 -7.73 -4.61
CA VAL A 337 -9.41 -7.63 -5.10
C VAL A 337 -9.36 -7.67 -6.64
N ALA A 338 -10.43 -8.16 -7.28
CA ALA A 338 -10.64 -8.09 -8.73
C ALA A 338 -11.20 -6.74 -9.22
N SER A 339 -11.60 -5.85 -8.31
CA SER A 339 -12.15 -4.54 -8.61
C SER A 339 -11.02 -3.53 -8.86
N PRO A 340 -10.93 -2.99 -10.08
CA PRO A 340 -9.96 -1.96 -10.42
C PRO A 340 -10.32 -0.58 -9.85
N ASP A 341 -11.46 -0.48 -9.14
CA ASP A 341 -12.03 0.77 -8.60
C ASP A 341 -11.71 0.95 -7.10
N LEU A 342 -10.67 0.28 -6.59
CA LEU A 342 -10.10 0.60 -5.27
C LEU A 342 -9.76 2.10 -5.25
N PRO A 343 -10.40 2.93 -4.39
CA PRO A 343 -10.25 4.38 -4.35
C PRO A 343 -8.92 4.85 -3.79
#